data_AF-A0A4S4LBC6-F1
#
_entry.id   AF-A0A4S4LBC6-F1
#
_cell.length_a   1.000
_cell.length_b   1.000
_cell.length_c   1.000
_cell.angle_alpha   90.00
_cell.angle_beta   90.00
_cell.angle_gamma   90.00
#
_symmetry.space_group_name_H-M   'P 1'
#
loop_
_entity.id
_entity.type
_entity.pdbx_description
1 polymer ?
#
loop_
_entity_poly.entity_id
_entity_poly.type
_entity_poly.pdbx_seq_one_letter_code
_entity_poly.pdbx_strand_id
1 'polypeptide(L)'
;MPIGFLLFRVLKTGSDSRFDEIRSHFFKFMGFWVGQIVWVWTVSLPLTILNSPAVSDRRISGSNPPLGTSRDIAGIVLWALGWSIETLADFQKFRYKSSNPSKVQPPSFGIWKWSRHPPYFGEMMCWWGIWILCLSPTTDGALPSPVKRAQYGAIMSPIFTTLLLMFASGMPTAEKPTAKKFYLLTNGVITKEEHNSAWMKYKQYLHTTSILIPLPPALYGPLPVVVKRTVLLDFPMYRFDEKTDGREAIEEDKKRVSQ
;
A
#
# COMPACT_ATOMS: atom_id res chain seq x y z
N MET A 1 -6.94 6.31 -1.83
CA MET A 1 -8.21 6.63 -2.53
C MET A 1 -9.22 7.11 -1.50
N PRO A 2 -9.57 8.40 -1.47
CA PRO A 2 -10.35 8.99 -0.38
C PRO A 2 -11.71 8.31 -0.23
N ILE A 3 -12.13 8.11 1.01
CA ILE A 3 -13.35 7.39 1.44
C ILE A 3 -14.61 7.83 0.66
N GLY A 4 -14.70 9.12 0.30
CA GLY A 4 -15.80 9.66 -0.50
C GLY A 4 -15.95 9.04 -1.90
N PHE A 5 -14.84 8.68 -2.56
CA PHE A 5 -14.91 8.06 -3.89
C PHE A 5 -15.36 6.59 -3.82
N LEU A 6 -14.97 5.87 -2.77
CA LEU A 6 -15.44 4.50 -2.53
C LEU A 6 -16.94 4.49 -2.21
N LEU A 7 -17.41 5.42 -1.39
CA LEU A 7 -18.83 5.59 -1.09
C LEU A 7 -19.64 5.85 -2.36
N PHE A 8 -19.21 6.81 -3.19
CA PHE A 8 -19.85 7.10 -4.48
C PHE A 8 -19.89 5.87 -5.40
N ARG A 9 -18.82 5.09 -5.45
CA ARG A 9 -18.76 3.87 -6.26
C ARG A 9 -19.66 2.76 -5.73
N VAL A 10 -19.73 2.55 -4.42
CA VAL A 10 -20.61 1.54 -3.80
C VAL A 10 -22.07 1.89 -4.05
N LEU A 11 -22.46 3.16 -3.88
CA LEU A 11 -23.80 3.65 -4.19
C LEU A 11 -24.19 3.41 -5.65
N LYS A 12 -23.23 3.47 -6.57
CA LYS A 12 -23.46 3.25 -8.01
C LYS A 12 -23.41 1.76 -8.43
N THR A 13 -22.70 0.91 -7.68
CA THR A 13 -22.43 -0.50 -8.06
C THR A 13 -23.35 -1.50 -7.35
N GLY A 14 -24.06 -1.10 -6.28
CA GLY A 14 -25.20 -1.81 -5.72
C GLY A 14 -24.88 -3.02 -4.82
N SER A 15 -23.80 -3.77 -5.08
CA SER A 15 -23.26 -4.76 -4.13
C SER A 15 -21.76 -5.02 -4.38
N ASP A 16 -21.05 -5.47 -3.35
CA ASP A 16 -19.68 -5.95 -3.44
C ASP A 16 -19.67 -7.45 -3.13
N SER A 17 -19.53 -8.26 -4.19
CA SER A 17 -19.64 -9.73 -4.13
C SER A 17 -18.65 -10.39 -3.17
N ARG A 18 -17.56 -9.70 -2.81
CA ARG A 18 -16.56 -10.19 -1.83
C ARG A 18 -17.11 -10.32 -0.42
N PHE A 19 -18.16 -9.54 -0.09
CA PHE A 19 -18.79 -9.58 1.23
C PHE A 19 -20.03 -10.47 1.29
N ASP A 20 -20.57 -10.91 0.15
CA ASP A 20 -21.75 -11.80 0.12
C ASP A 20 -21.40 -13.18 0.72
N GLU A 21 -20.21 -13.71 0.39
CA GLU A 21 -19.75 -15.02 0.86
C GLU A 21 -19.27 -15.02 2.33
N ILE A 22 -18.79 -13.89 2.83
CA ILE A 22 -18.36 -13.77 4.23
C ILE A 22 -19.58 -13.61 5.16
N ARG A 23 -20.63 -12.92 4.69
CA ARG A 23 -21.86 -12.69 5.46
C ARG A 23 -22.68 -13.96 5.71
N SER A 24 -22.55 -14.99 4.89
CA SER A 24 -23.22 -16.28 5.10
C SER A 24 -22.62 -17.11 6.25
N HIS A 25 -21.43 -16.74 6.74
CA HIS A 25 -20.73 -17.45 7.81
C HIS A 25 -20.42 -16.53 9.00
N PHE A 26 -21.25 -16.61 10.04
CA PHE A 26 -21.17 -15.75 11.24
C PHE A 26 -19.74 -15.64 11.83
N PHE A 27 -19.06 -16.76 12.07
CA PHE A 27 -17.72 -16.74 12.68
C PHE A 27 -16.64 -16.14 11.76
N LYS A 28 -16.74 -16.32 10.44
CA LYS A 28 -15.82 -15.68 9.48
C LYS A 28 -16.04 -14.17 9.44
N PHE A 29 -17.31 -13.74 9.45
CA PHE A 29 -17.69 -12.34 9.52
C PHE A 29 -17.20 -11.68 10.82
N MET A 30 -17.43 -12.31 11.97
CA MET A 30 -16.95 -11.81 13.25
C MET A 30 -15.42 -11.71 13.30
N GLY A 31 -14.71 -12.74 12.85
CA GLY A 31 -13.24 -12.72 12.77
C GLY A 31 -12.69 -11.59 11.89
N PHE A 32 -13.34 -11.33 10.75
CA PHE A 32 -13.00 -10.19 9.88
C PHE A 32 -13.13 -8.85 10.62
N TRP A 33 -14.24 -8.60 11.31
CA TRP A 33 -14.46 -7.36 12.05
C TRP A 33 -13.52 -7.19 13.23
N VAL A 34 -13.27 -8.25 14.00
CA VAL A 34 -12.29 -8.21 15.10
C VAL A 34 -10.90 -7.89 14.55
N GLY A 35 -10.51 -8.49 13.42
CA GLY A 35 -9.27 -8.15 12.73
C GLY A 35 -9.20 -6.67 12.31
N GLN A 36 -10.29 -6.11 11.76
CA GLN A 36 -10.36 -4.68 11.41
C GLN A 36 -10.25 -3.78 12.66
N ILE A 37 -10.88 -4.14 13.78
CA ILE A 37 -10.78 -3.38 15.03
C ILE A 37 -9.34 -3.39 15.54
N VAL A 38 -8.72 -4.57 15.63
CA VAL A 38 -7.32 -4.70 16.07
C VAL A 38 -6.37 -3.93 15.16
N TRP A 39 -6.61 -3.98 13.84
CA TRP A 39 -5.86 -3.19 12.88
C TRP A 39 -5.98 -1.70 13.19
N VAL A 40 -7.20 -1.15 13.17
CA VAL A 40 -7.41 0.30 13.36
C VAL A 40 -6.82 0.77 14.68
N TRP A 41 -7.02 -0.02 15.75
CA TRP A 41 -6.44 0.23 17.05
C TRP A 41 -4.92 0.24 17.04
N THR A 42 -4.27 -0.74 16.38
CA THR A 42 -2.81 -0.81 16.27
C THR A 42 -2.26 0.40 15.52
N VAL A 43 -2.91 0.78 14.42
CA VAL A 43 -2.48 1.91 13.59
C VAL A 43 -2.65 3.25 14.34
N SER A 44 -3.71 3.39 15.15
CA SER A 44 -3.95 4.61 15.95
C SER A 44 -3.08 4.74 17.20
N LEU A 45 -2.31 3.71 17.58
CA LEU A 45 -1.53 3.68 18.84
C LEU A 45 -0.69 4.95 19.09
N PRO A 46 0.08 5.51 18.13
CA PRO A 46 0.89 6.70 18.38
C PRO A 46 0.04 7.88 18.86
N LEU A 47 -1.10 8.10 18.21
CA LEU A 47 -2.02 9.18 18.54
C LEU A 47 -2.77 8.89 19.84
N THR A 48 -3.24 7.66 20.05
CA THR A 48 -3.94 7.27 21.28
C THR A 48 -3.04 7.43 22.51
N ILE A 49 -1.78 7.01 22.42
CA ILE A 49 -0.82 7.12 23.52
C ILE A 49 -0.45 8.59 23.75
N LEU A 50 -0.17 9.35 22.69
CA LEU A 50 0.14 10.78 22.78
C LEU A 50 -0.98 11.56 23.48
N ASN A 51 -2.24 11.28 23.15
CA ASN A 51 -3.39 11.99 23.72
C ASN A 51 -3.85 11.43 25.08
N SER A 52 -3.27 10.31 25.55
CA SER A 52 -3.63 9.73 26.84
C SER A 52 -3.27 10.68 28.01
N PRO A 53 -4.07 10.73 29.10
CA PRO A 53 -3.79 11.59 30.25
C PRO A 53 -2.40 11.39 30.85
N ALA A 54 -1.86 10.17 30.76
CA ALA A 54 -0.52 9.83 31.23
C ALA A 54 0.59 10.62 30.50
N VAL A 55 0.35 11.02 29.26
CA VAL A 55 1.29 11.78 28.41
C VAL A 55 0.89 13.26 28.30
N SER A 56 -0.40 13.57 28.14
CA SER A 56 -0.87 14.92 27.82
C SER A 56 -1.22 15.78 29.04
N ASP A 57 -1.60 15.17 30.17
CA ASP A 57 -2.01 15.90 31.37
C ASP A 57 -0.82 16.18 32.31
N ARG A 58 -0.40 17.45 32.34
CA ARG A 58 0.69 17.94 33.20
C ARG A 58 0.39 17.83 34.69
N ARG A 59 -0.88 17.65 35.11
CA ARG A 59 -1.27 17.52 36.52
C ARG A 59 -0.93 16.15 37.11
N ILE A 60 -0.77 15.14 36.26
CA ILE A 60 -0.54 13.75 36.67
C ILE A 60 0.94 13.40 36.44
N SER A 61 1.33 13.31 35.17
CA SER A 61 2.68 12.89 34.76
C SER A 61 3.05 13.32 33.34
N GLY A 62 2.16 14.02 32.65
CA GLY A 62 2.30 14.37 31.25
C GLY A 62 3.28 15.51 31.00
N SER A 63 3.78 15.57 29.78
CA SER A 63 4.68 16.62 29.31
C SER A 63 4.20 17.13 27.97
N ASN A 64 4.01 18.45 27.85
CA ASN A 64 3.67 19.09 26.59
C ASN A 64 4.84 20.00 26.18
N PRO A 65 5.92 19.44 25.62
CA PRO A 65 6.98 20.26 25.05
C PRO A 65 6.44 21.13 23.91
N PRO A 66 7.04 22.32 23.68
CA PRO A 66 6.68 23.14 22.53
C PRO A 66 6.99 22.39 21.23
N LEU A 67 6.13 22.56 20.22
CA LEU A 67 6.42 22.09 18.87
C LEU A 67 7.55 22.91 18.26
N GLY A 68 8.43 22.25 17.52
CA GLY A 68 9.50 22.92 16.76
C GLY A 68 10.88 22.32 16.93
N THR A 69 11.00 21.19 17.63
CA THR A 69 12.25 20.43 17.65
C THR A 69 12.57 19.93 16.24
N SER A 70 13.85 19.70 15.94
CA SER A 70 14.29 19.13 14.65
C SER A 70 13.56 17.83 14.27
N ARG A 71 13.16 17.02 15.27
CA ARG A 71 12.36 15.81 15.09
C ARG A 71 10.93 16.10 14.64
N ASP A 72 10.29 17.12 15.19
CA ASP A 72 8.95 17.53 14.79
C ASP A 72 8.96 18.02 13.35
N ILE A 73 9.96 18.82 12.99
CA ILE A 73 10.15 19.29 11.61
C ILE A 73 10.35 18.08 10.69
N ALA A 74 11.22 17.14 11.06
CA ALA A 74 11.44 15.93 10.27
C ALA A 74 10.17 15.08 10.11
N GLY A 75 9.38 14.91 11.19
CA GLY A 75 8.12 14.16 11.15
C GLY A 75 7.06 14.82 10.29
N ILE A 76 6.90 16.15 10.38
CA ILE A 76 5.99 16.94 9.53
C ILE A 76 6.42 16.84 8.06
N VAL A 77 7.70 17.03 7.77
CA VAL A 77 8.22 16.95 6.39
C VAL A 77 7.99 15.54 5.82
N LEU A 78 8.31 14.49 6.59
CA LEU A 78 8.11 13.12 6.15
C LEU A 78 6.63 12.82 5.86
N TRP A 79 5.74 13.25 6.76
CA TRP A 79 4.30 13.11 6.58
C TRP A 79 3.79 13.88 5.36
N ALA A 80 4.19 15.15 5.21
CA ALA A 80 3.77 15.98 4.10
C ALA A 80 4.23 15.45 2.74
N LEU A 81 5.46 14.91 2.67
CA LEU A 81 5.96 14.23 1.48
C LEU A 81 5.16 12.97 1.17
N GLY A 82 4.88 12.14 2.18
CA GLY A 82 4.07 10.93 2.02
C GLY A 82 2.67 11.24 1.49
N TRP A 83 1.99 12.20 2.12
CA TRP A 83 0.66 12.64 1.73
C TRP A 83 0.63 13.23 0.31
N SER A 84 1.66 14.01 -0.05
CA SER A 84 1.79 14.60 -1.40
C SER A 84 1.97 13.51 -2.47
N ILE A 85 2.82 12.52 -2.20
CA ILE A 85 3.05 11.37 -3.09
C ILE A 85 1.76 10.58 -3.29
N GLU A 86 1.06 10.25 -2.20
CA GLU A 86 -0.20 9.51 -2.26
C GLU A 86 -1.26 10.26 -3.06
N THR A 87 -1.48 11.52 -2.72
CA THR A 87 -2.49 12.38 -3.37
C THR A 87 -2.20 12.54 -4.86
N LEU A 88 -0.94 12.81 -5.22
CA LEU A 88 -0.54 12.96 -6.62
C LEU A 88 -0.72 11.65 -7.40
N ALA A 89 -0.32 10.51 -6.83
CA ALA A 89 -0.45 9.22 -7.46
C ALA A 89 -1.91 8.85 -7.72
N ASP A 90 -2.78 9.07 -6.75
CA ASP A 90 -4.22 8.81 -6.88
C ASP A 90 -4.88 9.74 -7.90
N PHE A 91 -4.54 11.03 -7.89
CA PHE A 91 -5.03 11.99 -8.88
C PHE A 91 -4.63 11.61 -10.30
N GLN A 92 -3.35 11.26 -10.50
CA GLN A 92 -2.86 10.81 -11.81
C GLN A 92 -3.56 9.53 -12.26
N LYS A 93 -3.77 8.57 -11.35
CA LYS A 93 -4.48 7.31 -11.64
C LYS A 93 -5.95 7.55 -12.00
N PHE A 94 -6.62 8.48 -11.31
CA PHE A 94 -7.99 8.88 -11.62
C PHE A 94 -8.07 9.48 -13.02
N ARG A 95 -7.22 10.47 -13.33
CA ARG A 95 -7.18 11.11 -14.65
C ARG A 95 -6.91 10.10 -15.77
N TYR A 96 -5.95 9.19 -15.58
CA TYR A 96 -5.62 8.15 -16.55
C TYR A 96 -6.78 7.18 -16.81
N LYS A 97 -7.52 6.79 -15.76
CA LYS A 97 -8.69 5.93 -15.93
C LYS A 97 -9.84 6.62 -16.67
N SER A 98 -10.02 7.93 -16.45
CA SER A 98 -11.03 8.72 -17.14
C SER A 98 -10.75 8.93 -18.62
N SER A 99 -9.49 8.82 -19.06
CA SER A 99 -9.09 8.99 -20.47
C SER A 99 -9.12 7.70 -21.31
N ASN A 100 -9.87 6.68 -20.90
CA ASN A 100 -9.99 5.37 -21.56
C ASN A 100 -8.64 4.77 -22.03
N PRO A 101 -7.78 4.37 -21.08
CA PRO A 101 -6.40 4.03 -21.36
C PRO A 101 -6.24 2.73 -22.16
N SER A 102 -5.12 2.60 -22.86
CA SER A 102 -4.77 1.39 -23.62
C SER A 102 -4.84 0.14 -22.74
N LYS A 103 -5.48 -0.90 -23.25
CA LYS A 103 -5.55 -2.22 -22.59
C LYS A 103 -4.25 -3.02 -22.73
N VAL A 104 -3.36 -2.60 -23.63
CA VAL A 104 -2.12 -3.31 -24.01
C VAL A 104 -0.90 -2.77 -23.27
N GLN A 105 -0.95 -1.54 -22.77
CA GLN A 105 0.19 -0.89 -22.15
C GLN A 105 0.05 -0.78 -20.63
N PRO A 106 1.13 -1.05 -19.86
CA PRO A 106 1.15 -0.78 -18.44
C PRO A 106 1.06 0.72 -18.14
N PRO A 107 0.53 1.09 -16.97
CA PRO A 107 0.42 2.49 -16.54
C PRO A 107 1.83 3.09 -16.34
N SER A 108 2.31 3.85 -17.32
CA SER A 108 3.67 4.40 -17.37
C SER A 108 3.68 5.94 -17.43
N PHE A 109 2.92 6.58 -16.54
CA PHE A 109 2.74 8.03 -16.48
C PHE A 109 3.13 8.60 -15.11
N GLY A 110 3.63 9.85 -15.09
CA GLY A 110 3.93 10.57 -13.85
C GLY A 110 4.75 9.73 -12.86
N ILE A 111 4.28 9.65 -11.61
CA ILE A 111 4.96 8.91 -10.53
C ILE A 111 4.81 7.38 -10.67
N TRP A 112 3.82 6.91 -11.43
CA TRP A 112 3.62 5.49 -11.75
C TRP A 112 4.71 4.92 -12.68
N LYS A 113 5.47 5.80 -13.34
CA LYS A 113 6.69 5.39 -14.06
C LYS A 113 7.85 5.07 -13.11
N TRP A 114 7.83 5.59 -11.87
CA TRP A 114 8.93 5.45 -10.91
C TRP A 114 8.65 4.38 -9.85
N SER A 115 7.39 4.16 -9.51
CA SER A 115 6.95 3.10 -8.59
C SER A 115 5.66 2.46 -9.10
N ARG A 116 5.51 1.15 -8.88
CA ARG A 116 4.28 0.40 -9.17
C ARG A 116 3.18 0.70 -8.14
N HIS A 117 3.55 1.00 -6.89
CA HIS A 117 2.61 1.35 -5.82
C HIS A 117 3.01 2.63 -5.07
N PRO A 118 3.05 3.79 -5.75
CA PRO A 118 3.40 5.04 -5.10
C PRO A 118 2.47 5.43 -3.94
N PRO A 119 1.14 5.15 -3.97
CA PRO A 119 0.27 5.41 -2.82
C PRO A 119 0.69 4.68 -1.54
N TYR A 120 1.13 3.43 -1.65
CA TYR A 120 1.53 2.64 -0.48
C TYR A 120 2.82 3.18 0.15
N PHE A 121 3.75 3.64 -0.67
CA PHE A 121 4.94 4.32 -0.16
C PHE A 121 4.58 5.62 0.58
N GLY A 122 3.66 6.41 0.01
CA GLY A 122 3.15 7.61 0.67
C GLY A 122 2.49 7.32 2.02
N GLU A 123 1.63 6.30 2.07
CA GLU A 123 0.97 5.86 3.30
C GLU A 123 1.97 5.42 4.37
N MET A 124 3.00 4.64 4.00
CA MET A 124 4.07 4.27 4.93
C MET A 124 4.77 5.51 5.50
N MET A 125 5.18 6.46 4.64
CA MET A 125 5.83 7.70 5.08
C MET A 125 4.95 8.51 6.05
N CYS A 126 3.64 8.58 5.80
CA CYS A 126 2.71 9.24 6.70
C CYS A 126 2.72 8.62 8.10
N TRP A 127 2.62 7.29 8.22
CA TRP A 127 2.61 6.63 9.52
C TRP A 127 3.95 6.71 10.26
N TRP A 128 5.07 6.63 9.52
CA TRP A 128 6.39 6.88 10.09
C TRP A 128 6.53 8.34 10.59
N GLY A 129 6.03 9.33 9.83
CA GLY A 129 6.04 10.74 10.22
C GLY A 129 5.18 11.02 11.46
N ILE A 130 3.98 10.45 11.54
CA ILE A 130 3.10 10.56 12.71
C ILE A 130 3.77 9.97 13.94
N TRP A 131 4.37 8.78 13.83
CA TRP A 131 5.07 8.17 14.96
C TRP A 131 6.22 9.06 15.46
N ILE A 132 7.05 9.62 14.56
CA ILE A 132 8.13 10.54 14.93
C ILE A 132 7.58 11.76 15.69
N LEU A 133 6.47 12.36 15.23
CA LEU A 133 5.82 13.48 15.91
C LEU A 133 5.35 13.12 17.32
N CYS A 134 4.79 11.92 17.49
CA CYS A 134 4.30 11.45 18.78
C CYS A 134 5.43 11.19 19.81
N LEU A 135 6.70 11.15 19.41
CA LEU A 135 7.83 10.92 20.32
C LEU A 135 8.29 12.17 21.08
N SER A 136 7.88 13.36 20.65
CA SER A 136 8.35 14.64 21.22
C SER A 136 8.25 14.71 22.76
N PRO A 137 7.13 14.28 23.41
CA PRO A 137 7.03 14.24 24.87
C PRO A 137 8.02 13.28 25.56
N THR A 138 8.46 12.21 24.89
CA THR A 138 9.41 11.24 25.43
C THR A 138 10.86 11.72 25.32
N THR A 139 11.21 12.40 24.23
CA THR A 139 12.57 12.84 23.94
C THR A 139 12.92 14.15 24.62
N ASP A 140 12.00 15.11 24.59
CA ASP A 140 12.25 16.48 25.04
C ASP A 140 11.47 16.81 26.34
N GLY A 141 10.57 15.90 26.76
CA GLY A 141 9.79 16.01 27.98
C GLY A 141 10.27 15.12 29.13
N ALA A 142 9.84 15.47 30.34
CA ALA A 142 10.08 14.72 31.56
C ALA A 142 8.93 13.72 31.83
N LEU A 143 8.89 12.63 31.06
CA LEU A 143 7.92 11.54 31.29
C LEU A 143 8.49 10.42 32.19
N PRO A 144 7.66 9.76 33.01
CA PRO A 144 8.04 8.55 33.73
C PRO A 144 8.47 7.41 32.78
N SER A 145 9.43 6.59 33.20
CA SER A 145 9.95 5.44 32.44
C SER A 145 8.89 4.51 31.82
N PRO A 146 7.79 4.12 32.51
CA PRO A 146 6.77 3.27 31.89
C PRO A 146 6.04 3.96 30.72
N VAL A 147 5.79 5.26 30.82
CA VAL A 147 5.10 6.04 29.78
C VAL A 147 6.00 6.21 28.56
N LYS A 148 7.30 6.43 28.76
CA LYS A 148 8.29 6.46 27.67
C LYS A 148 8.33 5.15 26.89
N ARG A 149 8.31 4.00 27.58
CA ARG A 149 8.28 2.68 26.92
C ARG A 149 7.02 2.50 26.08
N ALA A 150 5.86 2.98 26.55
CA ALA A 150 4.63 2.93 25.78
C ALA A 150 4.73 3.77 24.49
N GLN A 151 5.25 5.00 24.56
CA GLN A 151 5.45 5.84 23.37
C GLN A 151 6.44 5.25 22.36
N TYR A 152 7.56 4.68 22.83
CA TYR A 152 8.46 3.93 21.93
C TYR A 152 7.79 2.69 21.34
N GLY A 153 7.00 1.97 22.14
CA GLY A 153 6.20 0.83 21.69
C GLY A 153 5.17 1.18 20.61
N ALA A 154 4.78 2.45 20.48
CA ALA A 154 3.91 2.90 19.40
C ALA A 154 4.53 2.75 17.99
N ILE A 155 5.84 2.45 17.88
CA ILE A 155 6.50 2.08 16.62
C ILE A 155 5.85 0.86 15.96
N MET A 156 5.13 0.05 16.75
CA MET A 156 4.34 -1.05 16.23
C MET A 156 3.31 -0.59 15.19
N SER A 157 2.81 0.65 15.25
CA SER A 157 1.89 1.20 14.25
C SER A 157 2.51 1.27 12.85
N PRO A 158 3.59 2.06 12.61
CA PRO A 158 4.18 2.15 11.26
C PRO A 158 4.78 0.82 10.79
N ILE A 159 5.33 -0.01 11.69
CA ILE A 159 5.82 -1.36 11.35
C ILE A 159 4.66 -2.24 10.88
N PHE A 160 3.57 -2.29 11.64
CA PHE A 160 2.39 -3.07 11.30
C PHE A 160 1.81 -2.62 9.96
N THR A 161 1.62 -1.31 9.75
CA THR A 161 1.13 -0.79 8.46
C THR A 161 2.05 -1.17 7.31
N THR A 162 3.37 -1.05 7.50
CA THR A 162 4.36 -1.42 6.47
C THR A 162 4.26 -2.90 6.11
N LEU A 163 4.30 -3.79 7.11
CA LEU A 163 4.19 -5.24 6.89
C LEU A 163 2.87 -5.61 6.23
N LEU A 164 1.79 -4.98 6.66
CA LEU A 164 0.47 -5.28 6.15
C LEU A 164 0.35 -4.90 4.66
N LEU A 165 0.81 -3.72 4.28
CA LEU A 165 0.81 -3.26 2.89
C LEU A 165 1.73 -4.14 2.02
N MET A 166 2.85 -4.62 2.59
CA MET A 166 3.80 -5.46 1.89
C MET A 166 3.31 -6.90 1.71
N PHE A 167 2.69 -7.50 2.71
CA PHE A 167 2.46 -8.96 2.74
C PHE A 167 1.00 -9.39 2.71
N ALA A 168 0.07 -8.58 3.22
CA ALA A 168 -1.32 -9.00 3.40
C ALA A 168 -2.26 -8.38 2.36
N SER A 169 -2.40 -7.05 2.34
CA SER A 169 -3.52 -6.40 1.65
C SER A 169 -3.13 -5.55 0.46
N GLY A 170 -1.88 -5.09 0.39
CA GLY A 170 -1.45 -4.06 -0.56
C GLY A 170 -0.90 -4.64 -1.86
N MET A 171 0.38 -4.99 -1.85
CA MET A 171 1.12 -5.34 -3.07
C MET A 171 0.81 -6.73 -3.66
N PRO A 172 0.73 -7.83 -2.88
CA PRO A 172 0.54 -9.18 -3.45
C PRO A 172 -0.82 -9.34 -4.13
N THR A 173 -1.86 -8.76 -3.54
CA THR A 173 -3.25 -8.79 -4.00
C THR A 173 -3.45 -7.95 -5.28
N ALA A 174 -2.57 -6.99 -5.55
CA ALA A 174 -2.64 -6.13 -6.73
C ALA A 174 -1.76 -6.64 -7.89
N GLU A 175 -0.55 -7.12 -7.60
CA GLU A 175 0.44 -7.48 -8.63
C GLU A 175 0.07 -8.76 -9.38
N LYS A 176 -0.29 -9.84 -8.67
CA LYS A 176 -0.61 -11.12 -9.31
C LYS A 176 -1.81 -11.04 -10.26
N PRO A 177 -2.96 -10.45 -9.88
CA PRO A 177 -4.09 -10.33 -10.80
C PRO A 177 -3.80 -9.42 -11.99
N THR A 178 -3.00 -8.36 -11.79
CA THR A 178 -2.61 -7.46 -12.89
C THR A 178 -1.70 -8.18 -13.88
N ALA A 179 -0.72 -8.93 -13.39
CA ALA A 179 0.15 -9.75 -14.22
C ALA A 179 -0.64 -10.82 -14.98
N LYS A 180 -1.53 -11.55 -14.29
CA LYS A 180 -2.44 -12.53 -14.90
C LYS A 180 -3.26 -11.93 -16.04
N LYS A 181 -3.79 -10.72 -15.86
CA LYS A 181 -4.52 -10.00 -16.91
C LYS A 181 -3.65 -9.74 -18.14
N PHE A 182 -2.44 -9.20 -17.97
CA PHE A 182 -1.55 -8.94 -19.11
C PHE A 182 -1.06 -10.22 -19.79
N TYR A 183 -0.85 -11.29 -19.02
CA TYR A 183 -0.49 -12.61 -19.55
C TYR A 183 -1.61 -13.19 -20.43
N LEU A 184 -2.86 -13.16 -19.95
CA LEU A 184 -4.02 -13.67 -20.70
C LEU A 184 -4.36 -12.84 -21.94
N LEU A 185 -4.02 -11.54 -21.96
CA LEU A 185 -4.18 -10.73 -23.18
C LEU A 185 -3.33 -11.23 -24.34
N THR A 186 -2.18 -11.84 -24.05
CA THR A 186 -1.24 -12.36 -25.06
C THR A 186 -1.39 -13.88 -25.27
N ASN A 187 -1.63 -14.65 -24.20
CA ASN A 187 -1.60 -16.12 -24.21
C ASN A 187 -2.96 -16.78 -23.88
N GLY A 188 -4.03 -15.99 -23.77
CA GLY A 188 -5.37 -16.49 -23.45
C GLY A 188 -6.01 -17.24 -24.61
N VAL A 189 -7.25 -17.72 -24.41
CA VAL A 189 -7.98 -18.49 -25.42
C VAL A 189 -8.46 -17.61 -26.58
N ILE A 190 -8.85 -16.37 -26.26
CA ILE A 190 -9.29 -15.36 -27.24
C ILE A 190 -8.23 -14.26 -27.27
N THR A 191 -7.34 -14.31 -28.26
CA THR A 191 -6.29 -13.30 -28.47
C THR A 191 -6.61 -12.43 -29.68
N LYS A 192 -6.21 -11.15 -29.60
CA LYS A 192 -6.24 -10.21 -30.72
C LYS A 192 -4.80 -9.92 -31.11
N GLU A 193 -4.51 -9.83 -32.40
CA GLU A 193 -3.13 -9.55 -32.88
C GLU A 193 -2.52 -8.29 -32.23
N GLU A 194 -3.34 -7.26 -32.00
CA GLU A 194 -2.95 -6.03 -31.32
C GLU A 194 -2.40 -6.25 -29.89
N HIS A 195 -2.77 -7.35 -29.24
CA HIS A 195 -2.41 -7.66 -27.85
C HIS A 195 -1.19 -8.58 -27.72
N ASN A 196 -0.59 -9.05 -28.82
CA ASN A 196 0.56 -9.97 -28.79
C ASN A 196 1.78 -9.38 -28.07
N SER A 197 1.91 -8.05 -28.07
CA SER A 197 3.01 -7.34 -27.37
C SER A 197 2.72 -6.99 -25.90
N ALA A 198 1.51 -7.25 -25.39
CA ALA A 198 1.06 -6.79 -24.08
C ALA A 198 1.92 -7.38 -22.94
N TRP A 199 2.11 -8.69 -22.94
CA TRP A 199 2.90 -9.38 -21.93
C TRP A 199 4.38 -8.97 -21.95
N MET A 200 4.97 -8.82 -23.14
CA MET A 200 6.36 -8.37 -23.28
C MET A 200 6.56 -6.96 -22.72
N LYS A 201 5.66 -6.02 -23.03
CA LYS A 201 5.68 -4.65 -22.48
C LYS A 201 5.51 -4.64 -20.97
N TYR A 202 4.64 -5.50 -20.44
CA TYR A 202 4.46 -5.64 -19.00
C TYR A 202 5.71 -6.17 -18.30
N LYS A 203 6.38 -7.20 -18.87
CA LYS A 203 7.66 -7.70 -18.36
C LYS A 203 8.74 -6.62 -18.32
N GLN A 204 8.84 -5.82 -19.38
CA GLN A 204 9.76 -4.69 -19.41
C GLN A 204 9.45 -3.68 -18.30
N TYR A 205 8.18 -3.32 -18.12
CA TYR A 205 7.74 -2.45 -17.04
C TYR A 205 8.12 -2.99 -15.65
N LEU A 206 7.91 -4.29 -15.39
CA LEU A 206 8.33 -4.91 -14.13
C LEU A 206 9.85 -4.92 -13.92
N HIS A 207 10.65 -4.85 -14.99
CA HIS A 207 12.11 -4.81 -14.90
C HIS A 207 12.63 -3.39 -14.63
N THR A 208 11.95 -2.37 -15.16
CA THR A 208 12.36 -0.97 -15.12
C THR A 208 11.71 -0.15 -14.00
N THR A 209 10.62 -0.65 -13.41
CA THR A 209 9.85 0.10 -12.41
C THR A 209 9.95 -0.54 -11.03
N SER A 210 10.37 0.26 -10.05
CA SER A 210 10.44 -0.14 -8.65
C SER A 210 9.05 -0.51 -8.10
N ILE A 211 8.98 -1.40 -7.11
CA ILE A 211 7.70 -1.82 -6.56
C ILE A 211 7.11 -0.76 -5.61
N LEU A 212 7.94 -0.26 -4.70
CA LEU A 212 7.52 0.57 -3.57
C LEU A 212 8.18 1.94 -3.65
N ILE A 213 9.52 2.00 -3.51
CA ILE A 213 10.28 3.25 -3.47
C ILE A 213 10.27 3.90 -4.86
N PRO A 214 9.76 5.14 -5.02
CA PRO A 214 9.78 5.87 -6.29
C PRO A 214 11.21 6.10 -6.76
N LEU A 215 11.63 5.37 -7.80
CA LEU A 215 12.95 5.48 -8.38
C LEU A 215 12.85 5.67 -9.90
N PRO A 216 13.60 6.61 -10.49
CA PRO A 216 13.68 6.73 -11.93
C PRO A 216 14.08 5.40 -12.60
N PRO A 217 13.46 5.03 -13.74
CA PRO A 217 13.79 3.79 -14.45
C PRO A 217 15.26 3.64 -14.84
N ALA A 218 15.95 4.75 -15.08
CA ALA A 218 17.38 4.78 -15.38
C ALA A 218 18.23 4.29 -14.19
N LEU A 219 17.76 4.50 -12.95
CA LEU A 219 18.44 4.03 -11.74
C LEU A 219 18.02 2.60 -11.38
N TYR A 220 16.73 2.28 -11.48
CA TYR A 220 16.22 0.97 -11.10
C TYR A 220 16.57 -0.13 -12.11
N GLY A 221 16.44 0.15 -13.41
CA GLY A 221 16.69 -0.80 -14.50
C GLY A 221 18.00 -1.57 -14.40
N PRO A 222 19.16 -0.92 -14.28
CA PRO A 222 20.47 -1.59 -14.27
C PRO A 222 20.81 -2.35 -12.99
N LEU A 223 20.00 -2.23 -11.92
CA LEU A 223 20.33 -2.87 -10.64
C LEU A 223 20.28 -4.40 -10.74
N PRO A 224 21.23 -5.11 -10.08
CA PRO A 224 21.16 -6.56 -9.95
C PRO A 224 19.87 -7.01 -9.25
N VAL A 225 19.39 -8.20 -9.63
CA VAL A 225 18.16 -8.78 -9.05
C VAL A 225 18.25 -8.94 -7.54
N VAL A 226 19.45 -9.23 -7.00
CA VAL A 226 19.68 -9.34 -5.56
C VAL A 226 19.38 -8.01 -4.87
N VAL A 227 19.89 -6.89 -5.38
CA VAL A 227 19.66 -5.55 -4.81
C VAL A 227 18.19 -5.17 -4.90
N LYS A 228 17.53 -5.47 -6.03
CA LYS A 228 16.08 -5.25 -6.20
C LYS A 228 15.28 -6.01 -5.14
N ARG A 229 15.63 -7.28 -4.88
CA ARG A 229 14.91 -8.15 -3.94
C ARG A 229 15.16 -7.81 -2.46
N THR A 230 16.37 -7.41 -2.09
CA THR A 230 16.74 -7.19 -0.68
C THR A 230 16.57 -5.74 -0.25
N VAL A 231 17.12 -4.79 -1.00
CA VAL A 231 17.14 -3.37 -0.62
C VAL A 231 15.85 -2.67 -1.04
N LEU A 232 15.35 -2.97 -2.24
CA LEU A 232 14.15 -2.33 -2.79
C LEU A 232 12.88 -3.12 -2.53
N LEU A 233 12.98 -4.20 -1.74
CA LEU A 233 11.85 -5.01 -1.26
C LEU A 233 11.00 -5.60 -2.40
N ASP A 234 11.58 -5.83 -3.58
CA ASP A 234 10.90 -6.47 -4.72
C ASP A 234 10.97 -7.99 -4.58
N PHE A 235 10.26 -8.52 -3.59
CA PHE A 235 10.28 -9.94 -3.25
C PHE A 235 9.77 -10.84 -4.38
N PRO A 236 10.25 -12.10 -4.46
CA PRO A 236 9.79 -13.07 -5.45
C PRO A 236 8.28 -13.32 -5.44
N MET A 237 7.63 -13.19 -4.27
CA MET A 237 6.19 -13.40 -4.12
C MET A 237 5.32 -12.44 -4.95
N TYR A 238 5.86 -11.30 -5.37
CA TYR A 238 5.16 -10.34 -6.24
C TYR A 238 5.27 -10.69 -7.73
N ARG A 239 6.19 -11.59 -8.10
CA ARG A 239 6.42 -11.98 -9.49
C ARG A 239 5.43 -13.06 -9.88
N PHE A 240 4.96 -12.95 -11.12
CA PHE A 240 4.10 -13.94 -11.75
C PHE A 240 4.97 -14.98 -12.45
N ASP A 241 4.79 -16.25 -12.12
CA ASP A 241 5.51 -17.36 -12.75
C ASP A 241 4.70 -17.90 -13.93
N GLU A 242 5.26 -17.81 -15.13
CA GLU A 242 4.61 -18.27 -16.37
C GLU A 242 4.33 -19.79 -16.35
N LYS A 243 5.14 -20.59 -15.65
CA LYS A 243 5.01 -22.06 -15.63
C LYS A 243 3.90 -22.54 -14.72
N THR A 244 3.76 -21.92 -13.55
CA THR A 244 2.76 -22.30 -12.54
C THR A 244 1.51 -21.43 -12.69
N ASP A 245 1.64 -20.12 -12.43
CA ASP A 245 0.53 -19.18 -12.42
C ASP A 245 -0.06 -18.99 -13.84
N GLY A 246 0.79 -19.05 -14.87
CA GLY A 246 0.37 -18.96 -16.27
C GLY A 246 -0.48 -20.14 -16.74
N ARG A 247 -0.14 -21.36 -16.31
CA ARG A 247 -0.92 -22.57 -16.63
C ARG A 247 -2.31 -22.51 -15.99
N GLU A 248 -2.35 -22.22 -14.68
CA GLU A 248 -3.60 -22.07 -13.92
C GLU A 248 -4.48 -20.98 -14.52
N ALA A 249 -3.89 -19.84 -14.90
CA ALA A 249 -4.61 -18.75 -15.54
C ALA A 249 -5.28 -19.15 -16.86
N ILE A 250 -4.61 -19.94 -17.71
CA ILE A 250 -5.17 -20.40 -18.99
C ILE A 250 -6.29 -21.42 -18.75
N GLU A 251 -6.14 -22.32 -17.78
CA GLU A 251 -7.18 -23.29 -17.44
C GLU A 251 -8.46 -22.61 -16.93
N GLU A 252 -8.32 -21.60 -16.08
CA GLU A 252 -9.45 -20.77 -15.66
C GLU A 252 -10.09 -20.00 -16.81
N ASP A 253 -9.29 -19.41 -17.70
CA ASP A 253 -9.81 -18.68 -18.86
C ASP A 253 -10.59 -19.60 -19.81
N LYS A 254 -10.10 -20.83 -20.03
CA LYS A 254 -10.83 -21.88 -20.77
C LYS A 254 -12.18 -22.20 -20.14
N LYS A 255 -12.23 -22.43 -18.82
CA LYS A 255 -13.48 -22.72 -18.10
C LYS A 255 -14.48 -21.58 -18.24
N ARG A 256 -14.02 -20.34 -18.16
CA ARG A 256 -14.85 -19.14 -18.31
C ARG A 256 -15.43 -18.99 -19.72
N VAL A 257 -14.68 -19.35 -20.77
CA VAL A 257 -15.16 -19.26 -22.16
C VAL A 257 -16.11 -20.41 -22.51
N SER A 258 -16.02 -21.55 -21.82
CA SER A 258 -16.92 -22.70 -22.01
C SER A 258 -18.27 -22.61 -21.28
N GLN A 259 -18.44 -21.62 -20.40
CA GLN A 259 -19.68 -21.33 -19.67
C GLN A 259 -20.46 -20.21 -20.36
#